data_AF-A0AAD1RMQ2-F1
#
_entry.id   AF-A0AAD1RMQ2-F1
#
_cell.length_a   1.000
_cell.length_b   1.000
_cell.length_c   1.000
_cell.angle_alpha   90.00
_cell.angle_beta   90.00
_cell.angle_gamma   90.00
#
_symmetry.space_group_name_H-M   'P 1'
#
loop_
_entity.id
_entity.type
_entity.pdbx_description
1 polymer ?
#
loop_
_entity_poly.entity_id
_entity_poly.type
_entity_poly.pdbx_seq_one_letter_code
_entity_poly.pdbx_strand_id
1 'polypeptide(L)'
;MEYQAQSKAVLDQLCRERSIPCRGKTKEELLQALVDYDMQQAVQNDASNTAEEIPAAFVHDVPSSGDPLDCYLQTVLKYMDSADANQRLQLILQYQETAERQAEREAAERQAAREHELKMAELERLTASP
;
A
#
# COMPACT_ATOMS: atom_id res chain seq x y z
N MET A 1 -20.88 -5.32 13.35
CA MET A 1 -20.80 -5.13 14.82
C MET A 1 -21.48 -6.30 15.53
N GLU A 2 -21.01 -7.53 15.32
CA GLU A 2 -21.66 -8.74 15.88
C GLU A 2 -21.28 -9.02 17.33
N TYR A 3 -20.16 -8.49 17.83
CA TYR A 3 -19.69 -8.76 19.19
C TYR A 3 -20.46 -8.03 20.29
N GLN A 4 -20.98 -6.82 20.04
CA GLN A 4 -21.65 -6.01 21.08
C GLN A 4 -22.89 -6.70 21.69
N ALA A 5 -23.59 -7.51 20.88
CA ALA A 5 -24.76 -8.28 21.31
C ALA A 5 -24.41 -9.52 22.14
N GLN A 6 -23.14 -9.94 22.18
CA GLN A 6 -22.71 -11.16 22.85
C GLN A 6 -22.55 -10.97 24.36
N SER A 7 -22.70 -12.07 25.10
CA SER A 7 -22.49 -12.08 26.55
C SER A 7 -21.00 -12.07 26.89
N LYS A 8 -20.65 -11.60 28.10
CA LYS A 8 -19.25 -11.58 28.57
C LYS A 8 -18.60 -12.97 28.52
N ALA A 9 -19.34 -14.02 28.88
CA ALA A 9 -18.85 -15.40 28.86
C ALA A 9 -18.50 -15.88 27.44
N VAL A 10 -19.30 -15.48 26.43
CA VAL A 10 -19.04 -15.78 25.02
C VAL A 10 -17.80 -15.03 24.52
N LEU A 11 -17.65 -13.76 24.90
CA LEU A 11 -16.48 -12.96 24.53
C LEU A 11 -15.19 -13.49 25.18
N ASP A 12 -15.25 -13.93 26.43
CA ASP A 12 -14.13 -14.58 27.13
C ASP A 12 -13.72 -15.88 26.43
N GLN A 13 -14.70 -16.69 26.02
CA GLN A 13 -14.46 -17.94 25.30
C GLN A 13 -13.78 -17.67 23.94
N LEU A 14 -14.30 -16.71 23.16
CA LEU A 14 -13.71 -16.30 21.89
C LEU A 14 -12.28 -15.78 22.05
N CYS A 15 -12.01 -15.00 23.11
CA CYS A 15 -10.66 -14.56 23.40
C CYS A 15 -9.72 -15.74 23.69
N ARG A 16 -10.17 -16.75 24.44
CA ARG A 16 -9.36 -17.95 24.74
C ARG A 16 -9.05 -18.78 23.49
N GLU A 17 -10.05 -18.98 22.63
CA GLU A 17 -9.90 -19.73 21.37
C GLU A 17 -8.88 -19.07 20.44
N ARG A 18 -8.84 -17.73 20.45
CA ARG A 18 -7.91 -16.91 19.66
C ARG A 18 -6.60 -16.60 20.38
N SER A 19 -6.33 -17.21 21.53
CA SER A 19 -5.14 -16.97 22.37
C SER A 19 -4.94 -15.49 22.77
N ILE A 20 -6.02 -14.72 22.87
CA ILE A 20 -6.03 -13.33 23.31
C ILE A 20 -6.05 -13.30 24.84
N PRO A 21 -5.12 -12.58 25.50
CA PRO A 21 -5.10 -12.49 26.96
C PRO A 21 -6.35 -11.75 27.47
N CYS A 22 -7.25 -12.50 28.10
CA CYS A 22 -8.60 -12.05 28.52
C CYS A 22 -8.86 -12.13 30.03
N ARG A 23 -7.95 -12.73 30.82
CA ARG A 23 -8.19 -12.98 32.24
C ARG A 23 -8.38 -11.68 33.02
N GLY A 24 -9.54 -11.54 33.67
CA GLY A 24 -9.86 -10.39 34.53
C GLY A 24 -10.39 -9.15 33.79
N LYS A 25 -10.54 -9.21 32.46
CA LYS A 25 -11.04 -8.09 31.66
C LYS A 25 -12.55 -7.89 31.80
N THR A 26 -13.00 -6.66 31.64
CA THR A 26 -14.39 -6.25 31.54
C THR A 26 -14.98 -6.60 30.17
N LYS A 27 -16.31 -6.56 30.04
CA LYS A 27 -16.98 -6.88 28.76
C LYS A 27 -16.48 -5.95 27.64
N GLU A 28 -16.29 -4.67 27.93
CA GLU A 28 -15.82 -3.66 26.97
C GLU A 28 -14.36 -3.91 26.57
N GLU A 29 -13.49 -4.27 27.52
CA GLU A 29 -12.10 -4.61 27.21
C GLU A 29 -11.97 -5.90 26.38
N LEU A 30 -12.87 -6.87 26.58
CA LEU A 30 -12.93 -8.08 25.75
C LEU A 30 -13.42 -7.77 24.33
N LEU A 31 -14.42 -6.87 24.20
CA LEU A 31 -14.88 -6.39 22.90
C LEU A 31 -13.76 -5.68 22.15
N GLN A 32 -13.08 -4.75 22.82
CA GLN A 32 -11.97 -4.01 22.22
C GLN A 32 -10.86 -4.97 21.78
N ALA A 33 -10.48 -5.93 22.63
CA ALA A 33 -9.44 -6.90 22.29
C ALA A 33 -9.79 -7.79 21.09
N LEU A 34 -11.06 -8.17 20.93
CA LEU A 34 -11.53 -8.95 19.78
C LEU A 34 -11.57 -8.11 18.49
N VAL A 35 -12.00 -6.84 18.58
CA VAL A 35 -11.99 -5.91 17.45
C VAL A 35 -10.57 -5.60 17.02
N ASP A 36 -9.66 -5.33 17.96
CA ASP A 36 -8.25 -5.08 17.68
C ASP A 36 -7.58 -6.30 17.04
N TYR A 37 -7.89 -7.50 17.52
CA TYR A 37 -7.40 -8.75 16.95
C TYR A 37 -7.91 -8.97 15.51
N ASP A 38 -9.21 -8.74 15.27
CA ASP A 38 -9.79 -8.87 13.92
C ASP A 38 -9.22 -7.81 12.97
N MET A 39 -8.94 -6.59 13.46
CA MET A 39 -8.29 -5.53 12.68
C MET A 39 -6.83 -5.88 12.38
N GLN A 40 -6.10 -6.42 13.35
CA GLN A 40 -4.74 -6.91 13.15
C GLN A 40 -4.69 -8.11 12.20
N GLN A 41 -5.65 -9.03 12.27
CA GLN A 41 -5.79 -10.12 11.30
C GLN A 41 -6.19 -9.62 9.92
N ALA A 42 -7.07 -8.62 9.81
CA ALA A 42 -7.39 -8.00 8.53
C ALA A 42 -6.12 -7.39 7.91
N VAL A 43 -5.35 -6.64 8.70
CA VAL A 43 -4.06 -6.07 8.27
C VAL A 43 -3.01 -7.15 8.00
N GLN A 44 -2.97 -8.26 8.73
CA GLN A 44 -2.03 -9.37 8.48
C GLN A 44 -2.43 -10.26 7.31
N ASN A 45 -3.72 -10.37 7.01
CA ASN A 45 -4.20 -10.99 5.78
C ASN A 45 -3.95 -10.05 4.60
N ASP A 46 -4.06 -8.74 4.76
CA ASP A 46 -3.58 -7.74 3.78
C ASP A 46 -2.04 -7.74 3.66
N ALA A 47 -1.31 -8.02 4.75
CA ALA A 47 0.15 -8.09 4.80
C ALA A 47 0.71 -9.41 4.26
N SER A 48 -0.05 -10.51 4.37
CA SER A 48 0.28 -11.82 3.80
C SER A 48 -0.24 -11.97 2.36
N ASN A 49 -1.23 -11.14 1.98
CA ASN A 49 -1.66 -10.93 0.60
C ASN A 49 -1.07 -9.65 -0.03
N THR A 50 -0.09 -8.98 0.60
CA THR A 50 0.77 -8.01 -0.12
C THR A 50 1.90 -8.70 -0.88
N ALA A 51 1.84 -10.04 -0.92
CA ALA A 51 2.39 -10.86 -1.98
C ALA A 51 1.31 -11.70 -2.70
N GLU A 52 0.02 -11.33 -2.64
CA GLU A 52 -0.84 -11.49 -3.82
C GLU A 52 -0.50 -10.26 -4.67
N GLU A 53 0.52 -10.37 -5.52
CA GLU A 53 0.23 -10.63 -6.91
C GLU A 53 -1.02 -9.81 -7.31
N ILE A 54 -0.79 -8.50 -7.50
CA ILE A 54 -1.53 -7.69 -8.48
C ILE A 54 -1.99 -8.69 -9.54
N PRO A 55 -3.29 -8.94 -9.78
CA PRO A 55 -3.71 -10.07 -10.59
C PRO A 55 -2.84 -10.09 -11.84
N ALA A 56 -1.92 -11.06 -11.91
CA ALA A 56 -0.93 -11.12 -12.99
C ALA A 56 -1.63 -11.23 -14.34
N ALA A 57 -2.92 -11.58 -14.32
CA ALA A 57 -3.90 -11.47 -15.39
C ALA A 57 -3.90 -10.11 -16.13
N PHE A 58 -3.39 -9.01 -15.56
CA PHE A 58 -3.27 -7.71 -16.26
C PHE A 58 -1.84 -7.20 -16.47
N VAL A 59 -0.84 -7.89 -15.92
CA VAL A 59 0.58 -7.50 -16.07
C VAL A 59 1.28 -8.27 -17.21
N HIS A 60 0.60 -9.25 -17.81
CA HIS A 60 1.21 -10.15 -18.81
C HIS A 60 1.10 -9.72 -20.29
N ASP A 61 0.58 -8.53 -20.60
CA ASP A 61 0.59 -8.00 -21.97
C ASP A 61 1.07 -6.54 -22.02
N VAL A 62 2.10 -6.24 -21.22
CA VAL A 62 2.82 -4.96 -21.32
C VAL A 62 3.89 -5.15 -22.41
N PRO A 63 3.78 -4.51 -23.60
CA PRO A 63 4.83 -4.57 -24.59
C PRO A 63 6.12 -4.04 -23.97
N SER A 64 7.21 -4.79 -24.16
CA SER A 64 8.52 -4.61 -23.50
C SER A 64 9.28 -3.32 -23.89
N SER A 65 8.58 -2.31 -24.40
CA SER A 65 9.16 -1.04 -24.88
C SER A 65 8.19 0.12 -24.64
N GLY A 66 8.16 0.66 -23.43
CA GLY A 66 7.37 1.85 -23.08
C GLY A 66 7.51 2.20 -21.60
N ASP A 67 7.33 3.47 -21.26
CA ASP A 67 7.26 3.92 -19.86
C ASP A 67 6.16 3.12 -19.15
N PRO A 68 6.44 2.46 -18.01
CA PRO A 68 5.42 1.70 -17.29
C PRO A 68 4.17 2.53 -17.00
N LEU A 69 4.32 3.84 -16.79
CA LEU A 69 3.21 4.75 -16.56
C LEU A 69 2.29 4.88 -17.78
N ASP A 70 2.84 4.92 -19.00
CA ASP A 70 2.07 4.99 -20.24
C ASP A 70 1.23 3.73 -20.46
N CYS A 71 1.75 2.56 -20.09
CA CYS A 71 1.02 1.29 -20.19
C CYS A 71 -0.13 1.20 -19.18
N TYR A 72 0.08 1.68 -17.95
CA TYR A 72 -0.99 1.77 -16.96
C TYR A 72 -2.07 2.77 -17.40
N LEU A 73 -1.68 3.92 -17.94
CA LEU A 73 -2.62 4.91 -18.45
C LEU A 73 -3.49 4.34 -19.58
N GLN A 74 -2.90 3.65 -20.54
CA GLN A 74 -3.66 3.01 -21.63
C GLN A 74 -4.63 1.96 -21.12
N THR A 75 -4.25 1.20 -20.09
CA THR A 75 -5.11 0.20 -19.45
C THR A 75 -6.29 0.88 -18.76
N VAL A 76 -6.05 1.92 -17.97
CA VAL A 76 -7.12 2.70 -17.32
C VAL A 76 -8.10 3.25 -18.35
N LEU A 77 -7.60 3.86 -19.43
CA LEU A 77 -8.41 4.42 -20.50
C LEU A 77 -9.26 3.36 -21.20
N LYS A 78 -8.71 2.16 -21.46
CA LYS A 78 -9.43 1.04 -22.07
C LYS A 78 -10.59 0.52 -21.20
N TYR A 79 -10.44 0.56 -19.88
CA TYR A 79 -11.43 0.08 -18.93
C TYR A 79 -12.36 1.18 -18.37
N MET A 80 -12.18 2.44 -18.77
CA MET A 80 -13.10 3.53 -18.37
C MET A 80 -14.53 3.37 -18.94
N ASP A 81 -14.69 2.62 -20.03
CA ASP A 81 -16.02 2.28 -20.58
C ASP A 81 -16.64 1.02 -19.93
N SER A 82 -15.95 0.39 -18.96
CA SER A 82 -16.51 -0.72 -18.17
C SER A 82 -17.83 -0.30 -17.52
N ALA A 83 -18.83 -1.18 -17.42
CA ALA A 83 -20.08 -0.88 -16.71
C ALA A 83 -19.90 -0.82 -15.17
N ASP A 84 -18.80 -1.37 -14.64
CA ASP A 84 -18.54 -1.46 -13.21
C ASP A 84 -17.76 -0.25 -12.69
N ALA A 85 -18.44 0.57 -11.86
CA ALA A 85 -17.85 1.77 -11.27
C ALA A 85 -16.72 1.50 -10.28
N ASN A 86 -16.75 0.37 -9.57
CA ASN A 86 -15.72 0.03 -8.59
C ASN A 86 -14.43 -0.39 -9.30
N GLN A 87 -14.56 -1.13 -10.40
CA GLN A 87 -13.41 -1.52 -11.22
C GLN A 87 -12.71 -0.29 -11.83
N ARG A 88 -13.49 0.69 -12.33
CA ARG A 88 -12.92 1.95 -12.84
C ARG A 88 -12.20 2.74 -11.74
N LEU A 89 -12.80 2.84 -10.55
CA LEU A 89 -12.21 3.56 -9.43
C LEU A 89 -10.88 2.94 -8.99
N GLN A 90 -10.81 1.61 -8.90
CA GLN A 90 -9.58 0.90 -8.55
C GLN A 90 -8.44 1.18 -9.54
N LEU A 91 -8.73 1.16 -10.84
CA LEU A 91 -7.75 1.46 -11.88
C LEU A 91 -7.22 2.90 -11.80
N ILE A 92 -8.11 3.86 -11.53
CA ILE A 92 -7.73 5.28 -11.37
C ILE A 92 -6.81 5.46 -10.16
N LEU A 93 -7.17 4.86 -9.02
CA LEU A 93 -6.37 4.96 -7.80
C LEU A 93 -4.98 4.31 -7.99
N GLN A 94 -4.94 3.17 -8.66
CA GLN A 94 -3.68 2.48 -8.96
C GLN A 94 -2.76 3.30 -9.87
N TYR A 95 -3.34 3.97 -10.87
CA TYR A 95 -2.59 4.87 -11.73
C TYR A 95 -2.04 6.08 -10.96
N GLN A 96 -2.86 6.70 -10.09
CA GLN A 96 -2.43 7.82 -9.28
C GLN A 96 -1.26 7.45 -8.36
N GLU A 97 -1.35 6.32 -7.67
CA GLU A 97 -0.26 5.85 -6.80
C GLU A 97 1.03 5.58 -7.59
N THR A 98 0.91 5.01 -8.79
CA THR A 98 2.07 4.74 -9.66
C THR A 98 2.69 6.05 -10.16
N ALA A 99 1.86 7.03 -10.55
CA ALA A 99 2.30 8.35 -10.97
C ALA A 99 3.03 9.10 -9.85
N GLU A 100 2.52 9.05 -8.62
CA GLU A 100 3.14 9.71 -7.46
C GLU A 100 4.51 9.11 -7.15
N ARG A 101 4.63 7.78 -7.11
CA ARG A 101 5.93 7.11 -6.90
C ARG A 101 6.95 7.46 -7.98
N GLN A 102 6.51 7.61 -9.24
CA GLN A 102 7.40 8.01 -10.34
C GLN A 102 7.84 9.47 -10.20
N ALA A 103 6.92 10.37 -9.85
CA ALA A 103 7.24 11.77 -9.59
C ALA A 103 8.24 11.95 -8.44
N GLU A 104 8.11 11.17 -7.35
CA GLU A 104 9.05 11.17 -6.23
C GLU A 104 10.45 10.71 -6.66
N ARG A 105 10.53 9.64 -7.46
CA ARG A 105 11.80 9.14 -7.99
C ARG A 105 12.49 10.17 -8.89
N GLU A 106 11.74 10.78 -9.80
CA GLU A 106 12.30 11.83 -10.67
C GLU A 106 12.76 13.06 -9.87
N ALA A 107 12.03 13.43 -8.81
CA ALA A 107 12.42 14.54 -7.94
C ALA A 107 13.73 14.20 -7.19
N ALA A 108 13.83 12.97 -6.66
CA ALA A 108 15.04 12.50 -6.00
C ALA A 108 16.23 12.42 -6.97
N GLU A 109 16.05 11.93 -8.20
CA GLU A 109 17.09 11.90 -9.23
C GLU A 109 17.54 13.30 -9.65
N ARG A 110 16.59 14.23 -9.84
CA ARG A 110 16.91 15.63 -10.13
C ARG A 110 17.67 16.30 -9.00
N GLN A 111 17.36 15.98 -7.74
CA GLN A 111 18.09 16.50 -6.60
C GLN A 111 19.50 15.91 -6.53
N ALA A 112 19.63 14.59 -6.68
CA ALA A 112 20.92 13.91 -6.70
C ALA A 112 21.83 14.44 -7.83
N ALA A 113 21.27 14.72 -9.01
CA ALA A 113 21.99 15.30 -10.13
C ALA A 113 22.52 16.72 -9.81
N ARG A 114 21.71 17.57 -9.17
CA ARG A 114 22.15 18.93 -8.75
C ARG A 114 23.23 18.87 -7.67
N GLU A 115 23.08 17.97 -6.70
CA GLU A 115 24.09 17.78 -5.65
C GLU A 115 25.41 17.26 -6.22
N HIS A 116 25.35 16.36 -7.21
CA HIS A 116 26.52 15.90 -7.94
C HIS A 116 27.18 17.02 -8.73
N GLU A 117 26.40 17.84 -9.44
CA GLU A 117 26.91 18.99 -10.20
C GLU A 117 27.57 20.04 -9.31
N LEU A 118 26.95 20.35 -8.16
CA LEU A 118 27.53 21.25 -7.15
C LEU A 118 28.84 20.72 -6.58
N LYS A 119 28.91 19.42 -6.26
CA LYS A 119 30.15 18.78 -5.77
C LYS A 119 31.25 18.80 -6.82
N MET A 120 30.90 18.54 -8.08
CA MET A 120 31.87 18.60 -9.18
C MET A 120 32.40 20.02 -9.40
N ALA A 121 31.51 21.02 -9.37
CA ALA A 121 31.91 22.43 -9.50
C ALA A 121 32.80 22.90 -8.33
N GLU A 122 32.55 22.42 -7.10
CA GLU A 122 33.39 22.73 -5.94
C GLU A 122 34.77 22.07 -6.02
N LEU A 123 34.84 20.81 -6.49
CA LEU A 123 36.10 20.11 -6.75
C LEU A 123 36.93 20.80 -7.84
N GLU A 124 36.30 21.26 -8.92
CA GLU A 124 36.97 22.04 -9.97
C GLU A 124 37.50 23.36 -9.43
N ARG A 125 36.76 24.06 -8.56
CA ARG A 125 37.22 25.32 -7.94
C ARG A 125 38.43 25.10 -7.00
N LEU A 126 38.42 24.01 -6.23
CA LEU A 126 39.51 23.66 -5.31
C LEU A 126 40.77 23.21 -6.06
N THR A 127 40.61 22.52 -7.18
CA THR A 127 41.74 22.06 -8.02
C THR A 127 42.26 23.14 -8.98
N ALA A 128 41.51 24.23 -9.19
CA ALA A 128 41.91 25.39 -10.00
C ALA A 128 42.55 26.55 -9.19
N SER A 129 42.72 26.43 -7.87
CA SER A 129 43.48 27.42 -7.08
C SER A 129 44.99 27.06 -7.08
N PRO A 130 45.87 27.89 -7.68
CA PRO A 130 47.32 27.70 -7.64
C PRO A 130 47.95 28.00 -6.27
#